data_AF-A0AA39JYN4-F1
#
_entry.id   AF-A0AA39JYN4-F1
#
_cell.length_a   1.000
_cell.length_b   1.000
_cell.length_c   1.000
_cell.angle_alpha   90.00
_cell.angle_beta   90.00
_cell.angle_gamma   90.00
#
_symmetry.space_group_name_H-M   'P 1'
#
loop_
_entity.id
_entity.type
_entity.pdbx_description
1 polymer ?
#
loop_
_entity_poly.entity_id
_entity_poly.type
_entity_poly.pdbx_seq_one_letter_code
_entity_poly.pdbx_strand_id
1 'polypeptide(L)'
;MDPFFLGLDLSTLGLKAVVVQEDCIIVHESAVHFDRDLPHYGTTNGAIRDLEGEVTSPVEMWLEVYDLLMTRMKAAGVDFSAVSAISGDGQITTRFCLLVPRRRSSLANLDVSKNLPSQLSSKAFSLQKVSIWQDSSTTRECCELEDTVGGAQALMDISAYERFTYFRPLPQTTHPRSLRATSHVSSFMPSLFLGKIAPIEISDASAELVIRNTPRNGRRRGGIVSYCYVRLYRYSLYY
;
A
#
# COMPACT_ATOMS: atom_id res chain seq x y z
N MET A 1 -32.95 -5.72 -3.76
CA MET A 1 -31.82 -5.15 -4.51
C MET A 1 -30.70 -6.15 -4.39
N ASP A 2 -30.16 -6.60 -5.51
CA ASP A 2 -29.05 -7.54 -5.50
C ASP A 2 -27.79 -6.83 -4.99
N PRO A 3 -26.98 -7.49 -4.15
CA PRO A 3 -25.82 -6.87 -3.54
C PRO A 3 -24.77 -6.51 -4.59
N PHE A 4 -24.11 -5.38 -4.39
CA PHE A 4 -22.95 -4.96 -5.17
C PHE A 4 -21.63 -5.29 -4.46
N PHE A 5 -20.60 -5.59 -5.23
CA PHE A 5 -19.24 -5.82 -4.77
C PHE A 5 -18.31 -4.85 -5.50
N LEU A 6 -17.56 -4.05 -4.75
CA LEU A 6 -16.62 -3.07 -5.31
C LEU A 6 -15.20 -3.65 -5.31
N GLY A 7 -14.64 -3.78 -6.51
CA GLY A 7 -13.23 -4.08 -6.74
C GLY A 7 -12.45 -2.81 -7.06
N LEU A 8 -11.29 -2.63 -6.43
CA LEU A 8 -10.40 -1.50 -6.64
C LEU A 8 -9.01 -1.98 -7.10
N ASP A 9 -8.34 -1.20 -7.94
CA ASP A 9 -6.96 -1.47 -8.37
C ASP A 9 -6.16 -0.16 -8.35
N LEU A 10 -5.32 0.01 -7.32
CA LEU A 10 -4.38 1.12 -7.19
C LEU A 10 -3.07 0.79 -7.91
N SER A 11 -3.10 0.94 -9.23
CA SER A 11 -1.97 0.70 -10.14
C SER A 11 -0.98 1.86 -10.20
N THR A 12 0.12 1.71 -10.94
CA THR A 12 1.13 2.77 -11.15
C THR A 12 0.58 3.98 -11.88
N LEU A 13 -0.43 3.80 -12.73
CA LEU A 13 -0.94 4.87 -13.58
C LEU A 13 -2.18 5.55 -13.01
N GLY A 14 -2.80 4.96 -11.99
CA GLY A 14 -4.08 5.45 -11.50
C GLY A 14 -4.82 4.44 -10.62
N LEU A 15 -6.02 4.83 -10.19
CA LEU A 15 -6.95 4.00 -9.45
C LEU A 15 -8.14 3.63 -10.36
N LYS A 16 -8.47 2.34 -10.43
CA LYS A 16 -9.66 1.83 -11.13
C LYS A 16 -10.65 1.25 -10.14
N ALA A 17 -11.93 1.34 -10.47
CA ALA A 17 -13.03 0.67 -9.79
C ALA A 17 -13.85 -0.15 -10.78
N VAL A 18 -14.28 -1.31 -10.33
CA VAL A 18 -15.32 -2.13 -10.97
C VAL A 18 -16.36 -2.46 -9.91
N VAL A 19 -17.63 -2.27 -10.22
CA VAL A 19 -18.75 -2.73 -9.39
C VAL A 19 -19.40 -3.91 -10.08
N VAL A 20 -19.53 -5.02 -9.37
CA VAL A 20 -20.16 -6.24 -9.88
C VAL A 20 -21.35 -6.66 -9.02
N GLN A 21 -22.31 -7.34 -9.64
CA GLN A 21 -23.40 -8.05 -8.97
C GLN A 21 -22.97 -9.47 -8.56
N GLU A 22 -23.84 -10.16 -7.81
CA GLU A 22 -23.61 -11.53 -7.33
C GLU A 22 -23.40 -12.55 -8.46
N ASP A 23 -24.02 -12.33 -9.62
CA ASP A 23 -23.86 -13.12 -10.83
C ASP A 23 -22.63 -12.73 -11.67
N CYS A 24 -21.72 -11.92 -11.10
CA CYS A 24 -20.50 -11.39 -11.74
C CYS A 24 -20.75 -10.47 -12.93
N ILE A 25 -21.96 -9.91 -13.07
CA ILE A 25 -22.24 -8.87 -14.07
C ILE A 25 -21.61 -7.55 -13.61
N ILE A 26 -20.81 -6.93 -14.49
CA ILE A 26 -20.26 -5.59 -14.28
C ILE A 26 -21.38 -4.57 -14.47
N VAL A 27 -21.67 -3.79 -13.43
CA VAL A 27 -22.68 -2.72 -13.47
C VAL A 27 -22.07 -1.33 -13.56
N HIS A 28 -20.79 -1.18 -13.20
CA HIS A 28 -20.10 0.09 -13.31
C HIS A 28 -18.58 -0.10 -13.40
N GLU A 29 -17.93 0.75 -14.20
CA GLU A 29 -16.48 0.90 -14.25
C GLU A 29 -16.12 2.39 -14.18
N SER A 30 -15.09 2.70 -13.41
CA SER A 30 -14.55 4.06 -13.31
C SER A 30 -13.05 4.01 -13.15
N ALA A 31 -12.37 5.05 -13.62
CA ALA A 31 -10.93 5.18 -13.47
C ALA A 31 -10.52 6.63 -13.25
N VAL A 32 -9.44 6.81 -12.50
CA VAL A 32 -8.72 8.07 -12.34
C VAL A 32 -7.27 7.81 -12.72
N HIS A 33 -6.75 8.57 -13.68
CA HIS A 33 -5.38 8.49 -14.17
C HIS A 33 -4.56 9.61 -13.54
N PHE A 34 -3.45 9.28 -12.88
CA PHE A 34 -2.67 10.24 -12.10
C PHE A 34 -2.25 11.47 -12.90
N ASP A 35 -1.53 11.27 -14.01
CA ASP A 35 -0.96 12.38 -14.78
C ASP A 35 -2.03 13.27 -15.44
N ARG A 36 -3.15 12.67 -15.87
CA ARG A 36 -4.23 13.38 -16.56
C ARG A 36 -5.15 14.10 -15.57
N ASP A 37 -5.56 13.39 -14.53
CA ASP A 37 -6.62 13.84 -13.63
C ASP A 37 -6.05 14.60 -12.41
N LEU A 38 -4.78 14.38 -12.06
CA LEU A 38 -4.08 15.03 -10.95
C LEU A 38 -2.72 15.63 -11.39
N PRO A 39 -2.68 16.47 -12.45
CA PRO A 39 -1.43 16.94 -13.05
C PRO A 39 -0.58 17.81 -12.12
N HIS A 40 -1.17 18.37 -11.06
CA HIS A 40 -0.48 19.21 -10.07
C HIS A 40 0.58 18.47 -9.25
N TYR A 41 0.58 17.13 -9.25
CA TYR A 41 1.63 16.35 -8.62
C TYR A 41 2.91 16.23 -9.47
N GLY A 42 2.87 16.66 -10.74
CA GLY A 42 4.05 16.66 -11.61
C GLY A 42 4.62 15.28 -11.89
N THR A 43 3.79 14.24 -11.89
CA THR A 43 4.22 12.87 -12.20
C THR A 43 4.33 12.61 -13.69
N THR A 44 5.11 11.59 -14.05
CA THR A 44 5.13 10.99 -15.38
C THR A 44 4.96 9.48 -15.23
N ASN A 45 3.91 8.94 -15.84
CA ASN A 45 3.36 7.62 -15.60
C ASN A 45 3.16 7.34 -14.11
N GLY A 46 2.60 8.32 -13.37
CA GLY A 46 2.32 8.21 -11.93
C GLY A 46 3.54 8.24 -11.01
N ALA A 47 4.73 8.51 -11.54
CA ALA A 47 5.98 8.50 -10.78
C ALA A 47 6.80 9.78 -10.96
N ILE A 48 7.63 10.07 -9.96
CA ILE A 48 8.70 11.06 -9.95
C ILE A 48 10.01 10.27 -9.96
N ARG A 49 10.85 10.53 -10.95
CA ARG A 49 12.15 9.87 -11.15
C ARG A 49 13.26 10.87 -10.86
N ASP A 50 14.31 10.41 -10.21
CA ASP A 50 15.56 11.17 -10.12
C ASP A 50 16.63 10.61 -11.07
N LEU A 51 17.83 11.21 -11.01
CA LEU A 51 18.97 10.80 -11.82
C LEU A 51 19.72 9.58 -11.25
N GLU A 52 19.45 9.20 -10.00
CA GLU A 52 20.14 8.15 -9.26
C GLU A 52 19.36 6.82 -9.27
N GLY A 53 18.24 6.76 -9.99
CA GLY A 53 17.42 5.56 -10.15
C GLY A 53 16.32 5.41 -9.10
N GLU A 54 16.11 6.42 -8.25
CA GLU A 54 14.99 6.49 -7.33
C GLU A 54 13.71 6.78 -8.11
N VAL A 55 12.67 5.99 -7.82
CA VAL A 55 11.35 6.16 -8.46
C VAL A 55 10.28 6.17 -7.39
N THR A 56 9.63 7.32 -7.21
CA THR A 56 8.65 7.52 -6.14
C THR A 56 7.31 8.01 -6.65
N SER A 57 6.26 7.78 -5.86
CA SER A 57 4.96 8.43 -6.06
C SER A 57 4.57 9.24 -4.82
N PRO A 58 3.93 10.41 -4.98
CA PRO A 58 3.40 11.16 -3.85
C PRO A 58 2.26 10.41 -3.17
N VAL A 59 2.32 10.30 -1.86
CA VAL A 59 1.27 9.70 -1.03
C VAL A 59 -0.03 10.48 -1.14
N GLU A 60 0.09 11.81 -1.15
CA GLU A 60 -1.05 12.70 -1.20
C GLU A 60 -1.88 12.50 -2.47
N MET A 61 -1.20 12.22 -3.59
CA MET A 61 -1.83 11.83 -4.85
C MET A 61 -2.64 10.53 -4.71
N TRP A 62 -2.12 9.52 -4.01
CA TRP A 62 -2.87 8.30 -3.73
C TRP A 62 -4.01 8.49 -2.76
N LEU A 63 -4.05 9.55 -1.95
CA LEU A 63 -5.22 9.86 -1.13
C LEU A 63 -6.29 10.58 -1.98
N GLU A 64 -5.86 11.60 -2.73
CA GLU A 64 -6.75 12.43 -3.56
C GLU A 64 -7.44 11.59 -4.65
N VAL A 65 -6.77 10.56 -5.17
CA VAL A 65 -7.35 9.68 -6.18
C VAL A 65 -8.61 8.94 -5.68
N TYR A 66 -8.70 8.58 -4.39
CA TYR A 66 -9.91 7.95 -3.83
C TYR A 66 -11.06 8.95 -3.74
N ASP A 67 -10.79 10.18 -3.26
CA ASP A 67 -11.82 11.23 -3.20
C ASP A 67 -12.39 11.51 -4.59
N LEU A 68 -11.51 11.62 -5.59
CA LEU A 68 -11.91 11.87 -6.97
C LEU A 68 -12.69 10.69 -7.58
N LEU A 69 -12.23 9.45 -7.35
CA LEU A 69 -12.91 8.26 -7.83
C LEU A 69 -14.32 8.12 -7.23
N MET A 70 -14.45 8.27 -5.91
CA MET A 70 -15.73 8.18 -5.21
C MET A 70 -16.69 9.27 -5.68
N THR A 71 -16.18 10.49 -5.92
CA THR A 71 -16.96 11.57 -6.51
C THR A 71 -17.47 11.23 -7.92
N ARG A 72 -16.61 10.66 -8.77
CA ARG A 72 -16.99 10.22 -10.13
C ARG A 72 -18.04 9.12 -10.10
N MET A 73 -17.86 8.10 -9.27
CA MET A 73 -18.83 7.01 -9.11
C MET A 73 -20.18 7.51 -8.60
N LYS A 74 -20.18 8.43 -7.62
CA LYS A 74 -21.41 9.05 -7.11
C LYS A 74 -22.11 9.87 -8.19
N ALA A 75 -21.37 10.68 -8.95
CA ALA A 75 -21.91 11.47 -10.05
C ALA A 75 -22.46 10.59 -11.19
N ALA A 76 -21.89 9.41 -11.39
CA ALA A 76 -22.37 8.40 -12.33
C ALA A 76 -23.59 7.59 -11.81
N GLY A 77 -24.08 7.87 -10.60
CA GLY A 77 -25.26 7.23 -10.04
C GLY A 77 -25.02 5.86 -9.42
N VAL A 78 -23.78 5.51 -9.06
CA VAL A 78 -23.50 4.28 -8.32
C VAL A 78 -24.21 4.32 -6.96
N ASP A 79 -25.08 3.35 -6.71
CA ASP A 79 -25.73 3.17 -5.42
C ASP A 79 -24.79 2.49 -4.44
N PHE A 80 -24.04 3.31 -3.69
CA PHE A 80 -23.18 2.82 -2.62
C PHE A 80 -23.95 2.10 -1.51
N SER A 81 -25.28 2.28 -1.41
CA SER A 81 -26.05 1.61 -0.38
C SER A 81 -26.26 0.12 -0.59
N ALA A 82 -26.10 -0.32 -1.85
CA ALA A 82 -26.14 -1.73 -2.23
C ALA A 82 -24.77 -2.41 -2.10
N VAL A 83 -23.68 -1.67 -1.86
CA VAL A 83 -22.32 -2.24 -1.75
C VAL A 83 -22.19 -3.05 -0.45
N SER A 84 -22.09 -4.37 -0.62
CA SER A 84 -22.02 -5.33 0.48
C SER A 84 -20.58 -5.68 0.88
N ALA A 85 -19.63 -5.56 -0.05
CA ALA A 85 -18.21 -5.72 0.25
C ALA A 85 -17.34 -4.90 -0.70
N ILE A 86 -16.14 -4.58 -0.20
CA ILE A 86 -15.09 -3.88 -0.94
C ILE A 86 -13.83 -4.73 -0.83
N SER A 87 -13.15 -4.92 -1.95
CA SER A 87 -11.82 -5.50 -2.02
C SER A 87 -11.01 -4.77 -3.07
N GLY A 88 -9.73 -5.06 -3.15
CA GLY A 88 -8.93 -4.60 -4.26
C GLY A 88 -7.49 -5.00 -4.13
N ASP A 89 -6.72 -4.54 -5.10
CA ASP A 89 -5.31 -4.75 -5.22
C ASP A 89 -4.59 -3.40 -5.34
N GLY A 90 -3.27 -3.42 -5.15
CA GLY A 90 -2.43 -2.26 -5.36
C GLY A 90 -1.03 -2.66 -5.78
N GLN A 91 -0.25 -1.66 -6.19
CA GLN A 91 1.13 -1.90 -6.63
C GLN A 91 1.97 -2.66 -5.59
N ILE A 92 2.35 -3.88 -5.94
CA ILE A 92 3.24 -4.75 -5.16
C ILE A 92 4.62 -4.08 -5.00
N THR A 93 5.35 -4.39 -3.94
CA THR A 93 6.73 -3.92 -3.61
C THR A 93 6.88 -2.44 -3.24
N THR A 94 5.80 -1.67 -3.32
CA THR A 94 5.77 -0.26 -2.91
C THR A 94 5.77 -0.15 -1.38
N ARG A 95 6.80 0.46 -0.79
CA ARG A 95 6.86 0.65 0.68
C ARG A 95 5.76 1.60 1.15
N PHE A 96 5.15 1.43 2.32
CA PHE A 96 4.55 2.59 3.00
C PHE A 96 5.09 2.74 4.41
N CYS A 97 5.69 3.88 4.70
CA CYS A 97 6.22 4.16 6.04
C CYS A 97 5.19 4.83 6.96
N LEU A 98 4.77 4.02 7.93
CA LEU A 98 4.36 4.41 9.29
C LEU A 98 3.12 5.26 9.49
N LEU A 99 2.02 4.56 9.73
CA LEU A 99 1.02 4.97 10.72
C LEU A 99 1.65 4.82 12.11
N VAL A 100 2.32 5.88 12.57
CA VAL A 100 2.88 5.96 13.92
C VAL A 100 1.76 5.57 14.91
N PRO A 101 2.00 4.69 15.91
CA PRO A 101 0.95 4.26 16.85
C PRO A 101 0.19 5.41 17.53
N ARG A 102 0.86 6.56 17.74
CA ARG A 102 0.26 7.81 18.26
C ARG A 102 -0.71 8.51 17.30
N ARG A 103 -0.82 8.05 16.06
CA ARG A 103 -1.58 8.68 14.97
C ARG A 103 -2.63 7.75 14.35
N ARG A 104 -2.87 6.58 14.97
CA ARG A 104 -4.01 5.70 14.67
C ARG A 104 -5.36 6.41 14.82
N SER A 105 -5.43 7.39 15.72
CA SER A 105 -6.63 8.21 15.92
C SER A 105 -7.01 9.05 14.69
N SER A 106 -6.06 9.38 13.81
CA SER A 106 -6.35 10.16 12.60
C SER A 106 -7.15 9.38 11.56
N LEU A 107 -6.93 8.06 11.43
CA LEU A 107 -7.74 7.20 10.57
C LEU A 107 -9.13 6.93 11.17
N ALA A 108 -9.22 6.83 12.50
CA ALA A 108 -10.47 6.51 13.18
C ALA A 108 -11.47 7.67 13.25
N ASN A 109 -11.00 8.91 13.07
CA ASN A 109 -11.80 10.12 13.21
C ASN A 109 -11.74 10.97 11.93
N LEU A 110 -11.99 10.35 10.78
CA LEU A 110 -12.12 11.07 9.51
C LEU A 110 -13.41 11.89 9.50
N ASP A 111 -13.28 13.15 9.07
CA ASP A 111 -14.35 14.10 8.86
C ASP A 111 -14.83 14.02 7.40
N VAL A 112 -16.08 13.60 7.21
CA VAL A 112 -16.71 13.42 5.90
C VAL A 112 -16.85 14.72 5.09
N SER A 113 -16.72 15.88 5.74
CA SER A 113 -16.78 17.20 5.07
C SER A 113 -15.46 17.63 4.45
N LYS A 114 -14.36 16.88 4.68
CA LYS A 114 -13.01 17.21 4.23
C LYS A 114 -12.44 16.11 3.33
N ASN A 115 -11.55 16.49 2.43
CA ASN A 115 -10.82 15.53 1.60
C ASN A 115 -9.77 14.75 2.42
N LEU A 116 -9.40 13.56 1.95
CA LEU A 116 -8.41 12.69 2.59
C LEU A 116 -7.00 13.32 2.68
N PRO A 117 -6.47 14.00 1.63
CA PRO A 117 -5.19 14.70 1.70
C PRO A 117 -5.06 15.62 2.92
N SER A 118 -5.99 16.55 3.12
CA SER A 118 -5.94 17.54 4.21
C SER A 118 -5.99 16.92 5.61
N GLN A 119 -6.54 15.71 5.72
CA GLN A 119 -6.70 14.99 6.97
C GLN A 119 -5.51 14.09 7.28
N LEU A 120 -4.90 13.48 6.26
CA LEU A 120 -3.97 12.37 6.42
C LEU A 120 -2.55 12.66 5.91
N SER A 121 -2.33 13.48 4.88
CA SER A 121 -1.01 13.61 4.23
C SER A 121 0.11 13.94 5.23
N SER A 122 -0.01 15.05 5.94
CA SER A 122 0.95 15.50 6.98
C SER A 122 0.80 14.78 8.33
N LYS A 123 -0.33 14.10 8.56
CA LYS A 123 -0.67 13.54 9.87
C LYS A 123 -0.35 12.05 9.96
N ALA A 124 -0.75 11.25 8.99
CA ALA A 124 -0.71 9.79 9.10
C ALA A 124 0.58 9.17 8.55
N PHE A 125 1.37 9.92 7.77
CA PHE A 125 2.45 9.36 6.97
C PHE A 125 3.81 9.96 7.29
N SER A 126 4.81 9.08 7.47
CA SER A 126 6.18 9.51 7.81
C SER A 126 6.99 9.91 6.58
N LEU A 127 6.60 9.43 5.40
CA LEU A 127 7.17 9.79 4.12
C LEU A 127 6.07 10.35 3.21
N GLN A 128 6.37 11.44 2.51
CA GLN A 128 5.44 12.04 1.54
C GLN A 128 5.67 11.54 0.11
N LYS A 129 6.89 11.06 -0.17
CA LYS A 129 7.27 10.39 -1.40
C LYS A 129 7.62 8.95 -1.08
N VAL A 130 7.04 8.03 -1.82
CA VAL A 130 7.14 6.61 -1.56
C VAL A 130 7.76 5.92 -2.76
N SER A 131 8.84 5.15 -2.55
CA SER A 131 9.40 4.28 -3.60
C SER A 131 8.37 3.26 -4.07
N ILE A 132 8.19 3.19 -5.38
CA ILE A 132 7.34 2.21 -6.06
C ILE A 132 8.19 1.08 -6.65
N TRP A 133 7.55 0.06 -7.21
CA TRP A 133 8.20 -1.13 -7.78
C TRP A 133 9.29 -0.87 -8.84
N GLN A 134 9.27 0.32 -9.46
CA GLN A 134 10.22 0.75 -10.48
C GLN A 134 11.54 1.29 -9.91
N ASP A 135 11.65 1.43 -8.58
CA ASP A 135 12.84 1.91 -7.90
C ASP A 135 13.97 0.87 -8.00
N SER A 136 15.16 1.36 -8.35
CA SER A 136 16.39 0.54 -8.49
C SER A 136 17.59 1.14 -7.74
N SER A 137 17.32 2.13 -6.87
CA SER A 137 18.35 2.92 -6.19
C SER A 137 19.15 2.14 -5.14
N THR A 138 18.67 0.96 -4.75
CA THR A 138 19.20 0.15 -3.63
C THR A 138 20.16 -0.96 -4.05
N THR A 139 20.79 -0.81 -5.22
CA THR A 139 21.75 -1.80 -5.76
C THR A 139 22.88 -2.07 -4.77
N ARG A 140 23.40 -1.01 -4.12
CA ARG A 140 24.50 -1.11 -3.16
C ARG A 140 24.11 -1.97 -1.95
N GLU A 141 22.95 -1.73 -1.37
CA GLU A 141 22.47 -2.48 -0.22
C GLU A 141 22.16 -3.94 -0.58
N CYS A 142 21.73 -4.21 -1.83
CA CYS A 142 21.60 -5.58 -2.33
C CYS A 142 22.95 -6.31 -2.37
N CYS A 143 24.00 -5.67 -2.90
CA CYS A 143 25.35 -6.24 -2.90
C CYS A 143 25.88 -6.46 -1.47
N GLU A 144 25.69 -5.49 -0.56
CA GLU A 144 26.11 -5.62 0.85
C GLU A 144 25.39 -6.79 1.56
N LEU A 145 24.11 -7.02 1.25
CA LEU A 145 23.38 -8.18 1.78
C LEU A 145 23.86 -9.48 1.16
N GLU A 146 24.11 -9.51 -0.15
CA GLU A 146 24.64 -10.68 -0.87
C GLU A 146 25.95 -11.17 -0.22
N ASP A 147 26.89 -10.26 0.01
CA ASP A 147 28.16 -10.54 0.67
C ASP A 147 27.95 -11.09 2.09
N THR A 148 26.94 -10.58 2.80
CA THR A 148 26.62 -10.99 4.17
C THR A 148 25.98 -12.37 4.24
N VAL A 149 25.13 -12.73 3.28
CA VAL A 149 24.38 -14.01 3.28
C VAL A 149 25.15 -15.16 2.61
N GLY A 150 26.25 -14.86 1.93
CA GLY A 150 27.15 -15.86 1.34
C GLY A 150 26.96 -16.08 -0.17
N GLY A 151 26.54 -15.05 -0.89
CA GLY A 151 26.44 -15.03 -2.36
C GLY A 151 25.02 -15.07 -2.92
N ALA A 152 24.91 -14.84 -4.23
CA ALA A 152 23.64 -14.70 -4.97
C ALA A 152 22.62 -15.82 -4.71
N GLN A 153 23.05 -17.09 -4.57
CA GLN A 153 22.12 -18.18 -4.32
C GLN A 153 21.47 -18.06 -2.93
N ALA A 154 22.25 -17.75 -1.90
CA ALA A 154 21.71 -17.53 -0.56
C ALA A 154 20.81 -16.28 -0.51
N LEU A 155 21.10 -15.27 -1.34
CA LEU A 155 20.26 -14.09 -1.52
C LEU A 155 18.92 -14.42 -2.21
N MET A 156 18.94 -15.25 -3.25
CA MET A 156 17.74 -15.74 -3.93
C MET A 156 16.88 -16.63 -3.03
N ASP A 157 17.52 -17.48 -2.21
CA ASP A 157 16.82 -18.35 -1.26
C ASP A 157 16.03 -17.54 -0.20
N ILE A 158 16.45 -16.30 0.06
CA ILE A 158 15.71 -15.36 0.90
C ILE A 158 14.87 -14.35 0.10
N SER A 159 14.83 -14.48 -1.23
CA SER A 159 14.07 -13.61 -2.14
C SER A 159 14.36 -12.13 -1.88
N ALA A 160 15.60 -11.67 -2.09
CA ALA A 160 15.97 -10.26 -1.96
C ALA A 160 16.31 -9.64 -3.33
N TYR A 161 15.65 -8.54 -3.68
CA TYR A 161 15.87 -7.73 -4.90
C TYR A 161 15.75 -6.24 -4.55
N GLU A 162 16.27 -5.34 -5.40
CA GLU A 162 16.35 -3.89 -5.17
C GLU A 162 14.99 -3.28 -4.79
N ARG A 163 13.96 -3.67 -5.53
CA ARG A 163 12.57 -3.23 -5.30
C ARG A 163 11.95 -3.76 -4.01
N PHE A 164 12.56 -4.75 -3.36
CA PHE A 164 11.99 -5.31 -2.14
C PHE A 164 12.24 -4.42 -0.93
N THR A 165 11.24 -4.45 -0.07
CA THR A 165 11.06 -3.53 1.06
C THR A 165 12.21 -3.56 2.08
N TYR A 166 13.26 -4.37 1.94
CA TYR A 166 14.35 -4.43 2.92
C TYR A 166 15.39 -3.30 2.77
N PHE A 167 15.67 -2.83 1.56
CA PHE A 167 16.97 -2.21 1.28
C PHE A 167 17.11 -0.70 1.49
N ARG A 168 16.03 0.09 1.53
CA ARG A 168 16.16 1.55 1.68
C ARG A 168 16.33 1.96 3.16
N PRO A 169 17.36 2.73 3.57
CA PRO A 169 17.43 3.27 4.92
C PRO A 169 16.24 4.21 5.18
N LEU A 170 15.55 4.04 6.31
CA LEU A 170 14.59 5.05 6.74
C LEU A 170 15.34 6.28 7.26
N PRO A 171 14.75 7.49 7.17
CA PRO A 171 15.31 8.68 7.80
C PRO A 171 15.70 8.37 9.25
N GLN A 172 16.86 8.86 9.72
CA GLN A 172 17.37 8.56 11.08
C GLN A 172 16.38 8.96 12.20
N THR A 173 15.42 9.84 11.89
CA THR A 173 14.31 10.22 12.76
C THR A 173 13.25 9.12 12.95
N THR A 174 13.35 8.04 12.19
CA THR A 174 12.39 6.92 12.18
C THR A 174 12.80 5.90 13.23
N HIS A 175 12.09 5.90 14.36
CA HIS A 175 12.39 5.03 15.49
C HIS A 175 12.39 3.53 15.11
N PRO A 176 13.27 2.68 15.66
CA PRO A 176 13.28 1.23 15.36
C PRO A 176 11.96 0.50 15.68
N ARG A 177 11.16 1.05 16.61
CA ARG A 177 9.85 0.54 16.98
C ARG A 177 8.77 0.86 15.94
N SER A 178 9.02 1.88 15.14
CA SER A 178 8.14 2.39 14.10
C SER A 178 8.24 1.53 12.82
N LEU A 179 9.40 0.93 12.55
CA LEU A 179 9.60 -0.12 11.53
C LEU A 179 8.68 -1.36 11.69
N ARG A 180 8.17 -1.63 12.89
CA ARG A 180 7.26 -2.76 13.17
C ARG A 180 5.79 -2.45 12.87
N ALA A 181 5.46 -1.19 12.60
CA ALA A 181 4.10 -0.72 12.35
C ALA A 181 3.94 -0.22 10.90
N THR A 182 4.62 -0.88 9.97
CA THR A 182 4.60 -0.60 8.54
C THR A 182 3.31 -1.18 7.95
N SER A 183 2.58 -0.37 7.19
CA SER A 183 1.43 -0.79 6.38
C SER A 183 1.91 -0.80 4.93
N HIS A 184 1.42 -1.70 4.09
CA HIS A 184 1.80 -1.82 2.67
C HIS A 184 0.75 -1.13 1.80
N VAL A 185 0.99 -0.94 0.50
CA VAL A 185 -0.02 -0.35 -0.42
C VAL A 185 -1.31 -1.16 -0.40
N SER A 186 -1.20 -2.48 -0.34
CA SER A 186 -2.36 -3.36 -0.28
C SER A 186 -3.09 -3.33 1.05
N SER A 187 -2.40 -3.06 2.17
CA SER A 187 -3.07 -2.82 3.45
C SER A 187 -3.45 -1.35 3.66
N PHE A 188 -2.91 -0.42 2.87
CA PHE A 188 -3.23 1.01 2.90
C PHE A 188 -4.67 1.25 2.45
N MET A 189 -5.07 0.70 1.31
CA MET A 189 -6.42 0.83 0.81
C MET A 189 -7.49 0.33 1.81
N PRO A 190 -7.46 -0.93 2.31
CA PRO A 190 -8.42 -1.37 3.31
C PRO A 190 -8.29 -0.59 4.62
N SER A 191 -7.13 -0.02 4.95
CA SER A 191 -7.00 0.85 6.13
C SER A 191 -7.80 2.15 6.00
N LEU A 192 -7.89 2.73 4.79
CA LEU A 192 -8.71 3.90 4.53
C LEU A 192 -10.19 3.59 4.75
N PHE A 193 -10.69 2.47 4.20
CA PHE A 193 -12.08 2.05 4.36
C PHE A 193 -12.42 1.61 5.80
N LEU A 194 -11.46 1.02 6.51
CA LEU A 194 -11.66 0.56 7.89
C LEU A 194 -11.57 1.66 8.94
N GLY A 195 -10.97 2.81 8.62
CA GLY A 195 -10.61 3.82 9.62
C GLY A 195 -9.61 3.32 10.67
N LYS A 196 -8.86 2.25 10.37
CA LYS A 196 -7.81 1.68 11.22
C LYS A 196 -6.83 0.91 10.37
N ILE A 197 -5.64 0.65 10.90
CA ILE A 197 -4.61 -0.12 10.21
C ILE A 197 -5.13 -1.55 9.96
N ALA A 198 -5.29 -1.91 8.69
CA ALA A 198 -5.60 -3.25 8.24
C ALA A 198 -4.36 -4.17 8.39
N PRO A 199 -4.56 -5.48 8.64
CA PRO A 199 -3.46 -6.43 8.56
C PRO A 199 -2.92 -6.50 7.12
N ILE A 200 -1.66 -6.93 7.00
CA ILE A 200 -1.03 -7.21 5.70
C ILE A 200 -1.61 -8.52 5.16
N GLU A 201 -1.94 -8.54 3.88
CA GLU A 201 -2.45 -9.71 3.17
C GLU A 201 -1.29 -10.70 2.87
N ILE A 202 -1.55 -12.00 2.90
CA ILE A 202 -0.50 -13.04 2.84
C ILE A 202 0.28 -13.04 1.52
N SER A 203 -0.41 -12.86 0.40
CA SER A 203 0.17 -12.83 -0.94
C SER A 203 1.07 -11.61 -1.11
N ASP A 204 0.70 -10.45 -0.58
CA ASP A 204 1.58 -9.27 -0.58
C ASP A 204 2.77 -9.42 0.36
N ALA A 205 2.56 -10.05 1.52
CA ALA A 205 3.65 -10.34 2.46
C ALA A 205 4.71 -11.27 1.85
N SER A 206 4.37 -12.06 0.82
CA SER A 206 5.33 -12.90 0.10
C SER A 206 6.29 -12.10 -0.78
N ALA A 207 5.92 -10.87 -1.16
CA ALA A 207 6.80 -9.92 -1.84
C ALA A 207 7.70 -9.14 -0.85
N GLU A 208 7.77 -9.59 0.41
CA GLU A 208 8.62 -9.02 1.46
C GLU A 208 9.67 -10.01 1.95
N LEU A 209 10.90 -9.53 2.07
CA LEU A 209 11.90 -10.15 2.94
C LEU A 209 11.65 -9.71 4.39
N VAL A 210 10.95 -10.52 5.19
CA VAL A 210 10.82 -10.29 6.64
C VAL A 210 11.83 -11.15 7.40
N ILE A 211 13.01 -10.58 7.70
CA ILE A 211 13.98 -11.23 8.60
C ILE A 211 13.46 -11.13 10.05
N ARG A 212 12.85 -12.20 10.57
CA ARG A 212 12.60 -12.32 12.01
C ARG A 212 13.87 -12.77 12.73
N ASN A 213 14.53 -11.84 13.43
CA ASN A 213 15.50 -12.18 14.49
C ASN A 213 14.75 -12.80 15.68
N THR A 214 14.52 -14.11 15.66
CA THR A 214 14.14 -14.87 16.86
C THR A 214 15.32 -15.70 17.35
N PRO A 215 15.76 -15.57 18.60
CA PRO A 215 16.79 -16.42 19.16
C PRO A 215 16.19 -17.79 19.44
N ARG A 216 16.58 -18.82 18.66
CA ARG A 216 16.49 -20.21 19.10
C ARG A 216 17.89 -20.77 19.24
N ASN A 217 18.26 -21.07 20.49
CA ASN A 217 19.39 -21.90 20.88
C ASN A 217 20.80 -21.40 20.48
N GLY A 218 21.21 -20.23 20.98
CA GLY A 218 22.64 -19.89 21.16
C GLY A 218 23.50 -19.82 19.90
N ARG A 219 22.94 -20.02 18.70
CA ARG A 219 23.58 -19.80 17.41
C ARG A 219 22.66 -18.89 16.59
N ARG A 220 23.21 -17.76 16.15
CA ARG A 220 22.53 -16.84 15.23
C ARG A 220 22.32 -17.55 13.90
N ARG A 221 21.14 -18.12 13.68
CA ARG A 221 20.61 -18.44 12.35
C ARG A 221 19.18 -17.91 12.31
N GLY A 222 18.94 -16.89 11.50
CA GLY A 222 17.61 -16.34 11.28
C GLY A 222 16.77 -17.38 10.55
N GLY A 223 15.72 -17.89 11.19
CA GLY A 223 14.71 -18.71 10.55
C GLY A 223 13.54 -17.84 10.14
N ILE A 224 13.11 -17.95 8.89
CA ILE A 224 11.94 -17.28 8.33
C ILE A 224 10.82 -18.34 8.20
N VAL A 225 9.60 -18.00 8.62
CA VAL A 225 8.43 -18.87 8.49
C VAL A 225 7.32 -18.08 7.80
N SER A 226 6.88 -18.57 6.63
CA SER A 226 5.69 -18.10 5.93
C SER A 226 4.50 -18.97 6.35
N TYR A 227 3.42 -18.38 6.88
CA TYR A 227 2.19 -19.09 7.27
C TYR A 227 1.00 -18.49 6.54
N CYS A 228 0.40 -19.25 5.63
CA CYS A 228 -0.76 -18.88 4.83
C CYS A 228 -2.07 -19.01 5.62
N TYR A 229 -2.83 -17.91 5.79
CA TYR A 229 -4.22 -17.94 6.28
C TYR A 229 -5.06 -16.88 5.53
N VAL A 230 -6.11 -17.34 4.85
CA VAL A 230 -7.12 -16.48 4.20
C VAL A 230 -8.23 -16.19 5.21
N ARG A 231 -8.57 -14.92 5.44
CA ARG A 231 -9.71 -14.50 6.27
C ARG A 231 -10.59 -13.52 5.51
N LEU A 232 -11.80 -13.96 5.16
CA LEU A 232 -12.83 -13.11 4.56
C LEU A 232 -13.42 -12.17 5.63
N TYR A 233 -13.46 -10.86 5.36
CA TYR A 233 -14.09 -9.87 6.22
C TYR A 233 -15.46 -9.47 5.66
N ARG A 234 -16.49 -9.51 6.51
CA ARG A 234 -17.86 -9.03 6.21
C ARG A 234 -17.95 -7.58 6.72
N TYR A 235 -18.28 -6.63 5.84
CA TYR A 235 -18.36 -5.21 6.20
C TYR A 235 -19.83 -4.79 6.42
N SER A 236 -20.11 -4.09 7.53
CA SER A 236 -21.33 -3.30 7.70
C SER A 236 -20.94 -1.84 7.64
N LEU A 237 -21.37 -1.15 6.57
CA LEU A 237 -21.33 0.30 6.49
C LEU A 237 -22.45 0.84 7.39
N TYR A 238 -22.09 1.58 8.43
CA TYR A 238 -23.04 2.41 9.18
C TYR A 238 -22.99 3.81 8.57
N TYR A 239 -24.14 4.27 8.06
CA TYR A 239 -24.38 5.59 7.49
C TYR A 239 -24.33 6.69 8.55
#